data_AF-A0A1M4PS73-F1
#
_entry.id   AF-A0A1M4PS73-F1
#
_cell.length_a   1.000
_cell.length_b   1.000
_cell.length_c   1.000
_cell.angle_alpha   90.00
_cell.angle_beta   90.00
_cell.angle_gamma   90.00
#
_symmetry.space_group_name_H-M   'P 1'
#
loop_
_entity.id
_entity.type
_entity.pdbx_description
1 polymer ?
#
loop_
_entity_poly.entity_id
_entity_poly.type
_entity_poly.pdbx_seq_one_letter_code
_entity_poly.pdbx_strand_id
1 'polypeptide(L)'
;MYGKTIKNNKFFLSLTMVIVLITSIVTIFQFFQPEVLNILRRDPERLASGEWWRIITPLLVHSDGWGQYIFNIVCIIVIGIEVERLYGKIDFLFLYLAGGLIGEIAGYAWEPYGAGASVGLCGLLGGLYIITLISRKKVANPLSLLLSLYIVVGLVSFASGRIYVSIGLFIMVGVLTGIIMKRKNPEKLLGTLSSIGGFIGVITLLVFHDIHGAAILGGSLTAVILFSLQRWS
;
A
#
# COMPACT_ATOMS: atom_id res chain seq x y z
N MET A 1 2.91 47.00 -15.95
CA MET A 1 3.66 46.12 -15.03
C MET A 1 2.66 45.41 -14.12
N TYR A 2 2.19 44.22 -14.50
CA TYR A 2 1.38 43.36 -13.62
C TYR A 2 2.32 42.34 -12.97
N GLY A 3 2.71 42.61 -11.73
CA GLY A 3 3.49 41.66 -10.92
C GLY A 3 2.64 40.43 -10.63
N LYS A 4 2.88 39.34 -11.34
CA LYS A 4 2.48 38.01 -10.89
C LYS A 4 3.27 37.74 -9.61
N THR A 5 2.58 37.79 -8.47
CA THR A 5 3.07 37.26 -7.21
C THR A 5 3.40 35.79 -7.44
N ILE A 6 4.69 35.47 -7.56
CA ILE A 6 5.18 34.10 -7.55
C ILE A 6 4.76 33.56 -6.18
N LYS A 7 3.69 32.75 -6.15
CA LYS A 7 3.32 32.02 -4.94
C LYS A 7 4.54 31.21 -4.55
N ASN A 8 5.07 31.55 -3.38
CA ASN A 8 6.19 30.92 -2.74
C ASN A 8 5.94 29.40 -2.70
N ASN A 9 6.53 28.65 -3.62
CA ASN A 9 6.51 27.19 -3.61
C ASN A 9 7.40 26.77 -2.44
N LYS A 10 6.84 26.80 -1.22
CA LYS A 10 7.42 26.07 -0.09
C LYS A 10 7.60 24.64 -0.62
N PHE A 11 8.85 24.20 -0.65
CA PHE A 11 9.24 22.84 -0.98
C PHE A 11 8.57 21.92 0.06
N PHE A 12 7.30 21.55 -0.18
CA PHE A 12 6.54 20.72 0.75
C PHE A 12 7.02 19.30 0.55
N LEU A 13 7.98 18.88 1.39
CA LEU A 13 8.50 17.52 1.39
C LEU A 13 7.34 16.53 1.58
N SER A 14 7.06 15.72 0.56
CA SER A 14 6.05 14.65 0.62
C SER A 14 6.53 13.57 1.59
N LEU A 15 5.67 13.14 2.51
CA LEU A 15 5.99 12.04 3.42
C LEU A 15 6.17 10.72 2.67
N THR A 16 5.46 10.55 1.55
CA THR A 16 5.70 9.42 0.64
C THR A 16 7.15 9.36 0.20
N MET A 17 7.71 10.50 -0.24
CA MET A 17 9.11 10.56 -0.66
C MET A 17 10.08 10.34 0.50
N VAL A 18 9.73 10.74 1.72
CA VAL A 18 10.52 10.46 2.92
C VAL A 18 10.56 8.96 3.22
N ILE A 19 9.41 8.28 3.21
CA ILE A 19 9.34 6.83 3.41
C ILE A 19 10.16 6.12 2.34
N VAL A 20 9.95 6.47 1.06
CA VAL A 20 10.71 5.92 -0.06
C VAL A 20 12.20 6.12 0.14
N LEU A 21 12.65 7.33 0.47
CA LEU A 21 14.06 7.63 0.67
C LEU A 21 14.67 6.79 1.81
N ILE A 22 14.00 6.72 2.96
CA ILE A 22 14.48 5.95 4.12
C ILE A 22 14.54 4.46 3.77
N THR A 23 13.46 3.89 3.24
CA THR A 23 13.41 2.49 2.82
C THR A 23 14.47 2.18 1.76
N SER A 24 14.66 3.06 0.78
CA SER A 24 15.70 2.92 -0.25
C SER A 24 17.10 2.93 0.34
N ILE A 25 17.41 3.85 1.26
CA ILE A 25 18.74 3.90 1.91
C ILE A 25 19.02 2.57 2.65
N VAL A 26 18.05 2.10 3.44
CA VAL A 26 18.20 0.87 4.23
C VAL A 26 18.29 -0.37 3.32
N THR A 27 17.42 -0.49 2.32
CA THR A 27 17.40 -1.63 1.39
C THR A 27 18.64 -1.65 0.48
N ILE A 28 19.11 -0.50 0.00
CA ILE A 28 20.36 -0.45 -0.78
C ILE A 28 21.53 -0.89 0.09
N PHE A 29 21.61 -0.41 1.34
CA PHE A 29 22.64 -0.87 2.27
C PHE A 29 22.53 -2.38 2.55
N GLN A 30 21.32 -2.90 2.70
CA GLN A 30 21.06 -4.34 2.82
C GLN A 30 21.59 -5.15 1.63
N PHE A 31 21.48 -4.65 0.40
CA PHE A 31 22.03 -5.37 -0.76
C PHE A 31 23.56 -5.42 -0.79
N PHE A 32 24.24 -4.44 -0.21
CA PHE A 32 25.70 -4.48 -0.01
C PHE A 32 26.11 -5.27 1.24
N GLN A 33 25.25 -5.30 2.26
CA GLN A 33 25.46 -5.97 3.54
C GLN A 33 24.25 -6.87 3.87
N PRO A 34 24.21 -8.10 3.34
CA PRO A 34 23.04 -8.97 3.46
C PRO A 34 22.60 -9.26 4.90
N GLU A 35 23.51 -9.18 5.88
CA GLU A 35 23.20 -9.34 7.31
C GLU A 35 22.19 -8.31 7.84
N VAL A 36 22.09 -7.14 7.21
CA VAL A 36 21.06 -6.13 7.54
C VAL A 36 19.66 -6.73 7.44
N LEU A 37 19.42 -7.63 6.48
CA LEU A 37 18.13 -8.32 6.36
C LEU A 37 17.86 -9.18 7.60
N ASN A 38 18.85 -9.95 8.05
CA ASN A 38 18.71 -10.82 9.22
C ASN A 38 18.47 -10.02 10.51
N ILE A 39 19.02 -8.81 10.62
CA ILE A 39 18.84 -7.92 11.77
C ILE A 39 17.42 -7.31 11.79
N LEU A 40 16.83 -7.04 10.62
CA LEU A 40 15.63 -6.20 10.51
C LEU A 40 14.35 -6.96 10.12
N ARG A 41 14.44 -8.14 9.50
CA ARG A 41 13.28 -8.95 9.08
C ARG A 41 12.46 -9.49 10.26
N ARG A 42 11.24 -9.94 9.98
CA ARG A 42 10.49 -10.74 10.97
C ARG A 42 11.24 -12.01 11.30
N ASP A 43 11.33 -12.28 12.59
CA ASP A 43 11.95 -13.47 13.16
C ASP A 43 11.35 -13.72 14.56
N PRO A 44 10.49 -14.74 14.74
CA PRO A 44 9.77 -14.95 16.00
C PRO A 44 10.69 -15.27 17.18
N GLU A 45 11.78 -16.00 16.94
CA GLU A 45 12.73 -16.37 18.00
C GLU A 45 13.46 -15.13 18.52
N ARG A 46 13.89 -14.27 17.60
CA ARG A 46 14.57 -13.00 17.91
C ARG A 46 13.63 -12.00 18.57
N LEU A 47 12.37 -11.95 18.12
CA LEU A 47 11.35 -11.14 18.77
C LEU A 47 11.15 -11.59 20.22
N ALA A 48 11.05 -12.90 20.45
CA ALA A 48 10.92 -13.48 21.79
C ALA A 48 12.16 -13.22 22.68
N SER A 49 13.34 -13.08 22.09
CA SER A 49 14.57 -12.69 22.81
C SER A 49 14.69 -11.18 23.07
N GLY A 50 13.66 -10.38 22.77
CA GLY A 50 13.61 -8.95 23.10
C GLY A 50 13.92 -7.99 21.95
N GLU A 51 14.08 -8.48 20.72
CA GLU A 51 14.33 -7.64 19.54
C GLU A 51 13.02 -7.00 19.00
N TRP A 52 12.37 -6.18 19.83
CA TRP A 52 11.03 -5.60 19.60
C TRP A 52 10.93 -4.71 18.35
N TRP A 53 12.04 -4.17 17.86
CA TRP A 53 12.06 -3.36 16.64
C TRP A 53 11.62 -4.15 15.40
N ARG A 54 11.73 -5.49 15.43
CA ARG A 54 11.29 -6.40 14.36
C ARG A 54 9.79 -6.37 14.07
N ILE A 55 9.00 -5.65 14.85
CA ILE A 55 7.59 -5.39 14.56
C ILE A 55 7.43 -4.31 13.46
N ILE A 56 8.40 -3.42 13.30
CA ILE A 56 8.33 -2.27 12.39
C ILE A 56 9.42 -2.31 11.32
N THR A 57 10.64 -2.68 11.68
CA THR A 57 11.79 -2.69 10.77
C THR A 57 11.65 -3.56 9.51
N PRO A 58 10.82 -4.62 9.45
CA PRO A 58 10.64 -5.38 8.21
C PRO A 58 10.10 -4.54 7.04
N LEU A 59 9.44 -3.40 7.32
CA LEU A 59 8.97 -2.46 6.30
C LEU A 59 10.11 -1.70 5.59
N LEU A 60 11.34 -1.73 6.12
CA LEU A 60 12.49 -0.98 5.62
C LEU A 60 13.44 -1.81 4.74
N VAL A 61 13.26 -3.12 4.73
CA VAL A 61 14.11 -4.11 4.05
C VAL A 61 13.28 -4.98 3.11
N HIS A 62 13.93 -5.69 2.18
CA HIS A 62 13.25 -6.50 1.15
C HIS A 62 13.89 -7.90 1.07
N SER A 63 13.12 -8.94 1.41
CA SER A 63 13.64 -10.32 1.43
C SER A 63 13.77 -10.95 0.05
N ASP A 64 12.99 -10.50 -0.93
CA ASP A 64 12.87 -11.19 -2.23
C ASP A 64 13.70 -10.50 -3.33
N GLY A 65 14.63 -9.64 -2.93
CA GLY A 65 15.63 -9.02 -3.81
C GLY A 65 15.14 -7.79 -4.58
N TRP A 66 15.88 -7.46 -5.65
CA TRP A 66 15.71 -6.21 -6.41
C TRP A 66 14.33 -6.06 -7.05
N GLY A 67 13.73 -7.15 -7.54
CA GLY A 67 12.42 -7.11 -8.18
C GLY A 67 11.31 -6.64 -7.24
N GLN A 68 11.26 -7.23 -6.04
CA GLN A 68 10.33 -6.85 -4.97
C GLN A 68 10.54 -5.39 -4.55
N TYR A 69 11.79 -5.00 -4.33
CA TYR A 69 12.15 -3.63 -3.96
C TYR A 69 11.69 -2.59 -4.99
N ILE A 70 12.06 -2.77 -6.27
CA ILE A 70 11.72 -1.80 -7.33
C ILE A 70 10.20 -1.70 -7.48
N PHE A 71 9.50 -2.84 -7.50
CA PHE A 71 8.05 -2.86 -7.61
C PHE A 71 7.38 -2.11 -6.44
N ASN A 72 7.81 -2.37 -5.21
CA ASN A 72 7.27 -1.74 -4.01
C ASN A 72 7.50 -0.23 -4.01
N ILE A 73 8.72 0.23 -4.33
CA ILE A 73 9.02 1.67 -4.36
C ILE A 73 8.18 2.40 -5.42
N VAL A 74 8.06 1.84 -6.63
CA VAL A 74 7.23 2.44 -7.69
C VAL A 74 5.77 2.51 -7.24
N CYS A 75 5.25 1.44 -6.64
CA CYS A 75 3.87 1.41 -6.17
C CYS A 75 3.63 2.38 -5.00
N ILE A 76 4.56 2.47 -4.05
CA ILE A 76 4.49 3.41 -2.92
C ILE A 76 4.54 4.85 -3.42
N ILE A 77 5.34 5.18 -4.43
CA ILE A 77 5.34 6.53 -5.01
C ILE A 77 3.95 6.84 -5.59
N VAL A 78 3.41 5.97 -6.44
CA VAL A 78 2.14 6.24 -7.14
C VAL A 78 0.95 6.26 -6.18
N ILE A 79 0.80 5.22 -5.36
CA ILE A 79 -0.30 5.08 -4.41
C ILE A 79 -0.12 6.03 -3.22
N GLY A 80 1.09 6.15 -2.70
CA GLY A 80 1.37 6.97 -1.52
C GLY A 80 1.16 8.45 -1.77
N ILE A 81 1.65 9.00 -2.90
CA ILE A 81 1.39 10.40 -3.25
C ILE A 81 -0.11 10.64 -3.36
N GLU A 82 -0.84 9.71 -3.95
CA GLU A 82 -2.28 9.83 -4.10
C GLU A 82 -3.01 9.77 -2.76
N VAL A 83 -2.68 8.81 -1.88
CA VAL A 83 -3.27 8.71 -0.55
C VAL A 83 -2.89 9.93 0.31
N GLU A 84 -1.65 10.40 0.26
CA GLU A 84 -1.20 11.62 0.94
C GLU A 84 -1.95 12.86 0.44
N ARG A 85 -2.24 12.95 -0.87
CA ARG A 85 -3.06 14.03 -1.45
C ARG A 85 -4.51 13.96 -0.97
N LEU A 86 -5.06 12.76 -0.85
CA LEU A 86 -6.47 12.53 -0.50
C LEU A 86 -6.72 12.67 1.00
N TYR A 87 -5.83 12.18 1.85
CA TYR A 87 -5.99 12.18 3.30
C TYR A 87 -5.21 13.30 4.00
N GLY A 88 -4.12 13.77 3.41
CA GLY A 88 -3.13 14.59 4.08
C GLY A 88 -2.01 13.74 4.70
N LYS A 89 -0.97 14.43 5.16
CA LYS A 89 0.30 13.83 5.59
C LYS A 89 0.17 12.89 6.79
N ILE A 90 -0.50 13.36 7.84
CA ILE A 90 -0.58 12.65 9.12
C ILE A 90 -1.43 11.38 8.96
N ASP A 91 -2.59 11.50 8.34
CA ASP A 91 -3.48 10.39 8.05
C ASP A 91 -2.83 9.35 7.11
N PHE A 92 -2.09 9.80 6.08
CA PHE A 92 -1.28 8.91 5.24
C PHE A 92 -0.29 8.08 6.08
N LEU A 93 0.41 8.72 7.02
CA LEU A 93 1.37 8.04 7.88
C LEU A 93 0.68 6.99 8.76
N PHE A 94 -0.49 7.32 9.32
CA PHE A 94 -1.29 6.37 10.09
C PHE A 94 -1.75 5.19 9.24
N LEU A 95 -2.21 5.42 8.01
CA LEU A 95 -2.62 4.34 7.10
C LEU A 95 -1.45 3.40 6.77
N TYR A 96 -0.28 3.96 6.46
CA TYR A 96 0.93 3.18 6.16
C TYR A 96 1.39 2.36 7.38
N LEU A 97 1.50 3.00 8.54
CA LEU A 97 2.03 2.35 9.75
C LEU A 97 1.04 1.40 10.39
N ALA A 98 -0.24 1.76 10.53
CA ALA A 98 -1.23 0.89 11.16
C ALA A 98 -1.53 -0.34 10.28
N GLY A 99 -1.67 -0.16 8.97
CA GLY A 99 -1.79 -1.29 8.04
C GLY A 99 -0.52 -2.15 8.03
N GLY A 100 0.66 -1.52 7.99
CA GLY A 100 1.95 -2.19 8.12
C GLY A 100 2.02 -3.05 9.39
N LEU A 101 1.77 -2.46 10.56
CA LEU A 101 1.79 -3.15 11.85
C LEU A 101 0.82 -4.33 11.90
N ILE A 102 -0.43 -4.15 11.45
CA ILE A 102 -1.42 -5.23 11.46
C ILE A 102 -0.99 -6.39 10.56
N GLY A 103 -0.45 -6.08 9.37
CA GLY A 103 0.12 -7.10 8.47
C GLY A 103 1.34 -7.80 9.05
N GLU A 104 2.28 -7.06 9.65
CA GLU A 104 3.47 -7.62 10.30
C GLU A 104 3.10 -8.53 11.49
N ILE A 105 2.13 -8.12 12.32
CA ILE A 105 1.62 -8.94 13.43
C ILE A 105 1.01 -10.23 12.91
N ALA A 106 0.13 -10.17 11.90
CA ALA A 106 -0.42 -11.37 11.28
C ALA A 106 0.69 -12.25 10.67
N GLY A 107 1.72 -11.60 10.14
CA GLY A 107 2.88 -12.23 9.57
C GLY A 107 3.72 -13.07 10.52
N TYR A 108 3.73 -12.78 11.82
CA TYR A 108 4.38 -13.69 12.79
C TYR A 108 3.68 -15.05 12.89
N ALA A 109 2.38 -15.13 12.58
CA ALA A 109 1.61 -16.37 12.58
C ALA A 109 1.62 -17.09 11.22
N TRP A 110 1.62 -16.35 10.11
CA TRP A 110 1.42 -16.93 8.78
C TRP A 110 2.68 -17.05 7.93
N GLU A 111 3.58 -16.08 8.03
CA GLU A 111 4.78 -15.98 7.19
C GLU A 111 5.98 -15.55 8.04
N PRO A 112 6.40 -16.34 9.05
CA PRO A 112 7.20 -15.87 10.19
C PRO A 112 8.56 -15.26 9.82
N TYR A 113 9.09 -15.59 8.64
CA TYR A 113 10.34 -15.02 8.13
C TYR A 113 10.04 -14.24 6.85
N GLY A 114 10.14 -12.91 6.92
CA GLY A 114 9.86 -12.06 5.76
C GLY A 114 10.09 -10.59 6.03
N ALA A 115 10.23 -9.82 4.95
CA ALA A 115 10.39 -8.38 4.97
C ALA A 115 9.93 -7.77 3.64
N GLY A 116 9.33 -6.58 3.71
CA GLY A 116 8.93 -5.84 2.52
C GLY A 116 8.06 -4.64 2.84
N ALA A 117 8.33 -3.53 2.17
CA ALA A 117 7.50 -2.34 2.27
C ALA A 117 6.08 -2.52 1.67
N SER A 118 5.83 -3.64 0.97
CA SER A 118 4.53 -4.02 0.40
C SER A 118 3.42 -4.10 1.45
N VAL A 119 3.75 -4.47 2.69
CA VAL A 119 2.78 -4.55 3.79
C VAL A 119 2.27 -3.15 4.15
N GLY A 120 3.16 -2.17 4.25
CA GLY A 120 2.78 -0.76 4.44
C GLY A 120 2.03 -0.18 3.23
N LEU A 121 2.44 -0.53 2.00
CA LEU A 121 1.70 -0.20 0.77
C LEU A 121 0.26 -0.73 0.80
N CYS A 122 0.06 -1.96 1.29
CA CYS A 122 -1.26 -2.57 1.43
C CYS A 122 -2.15 -1.82 2.42
N GLY A 123 -1.57 -1.28 3.51
CA GLY A 123 -2.28 -0.33 4.38
C GLY A 123 -2.81 0.89 3.63
N LEU A 124 -2.02 1.45 2.71
CA LEU A 124 -2.45 2.56 1.85
C LEU A 124 -3.56 2.15 0.87
N LEU A 125 -3.53 0.94 0.32
CA LEU A 125 -4.62 0.42 -0.53
C LEU A 125 -5.94 0.36 0.25
N GLY A 126 -5.88 -0.12 1.50
CA GLY A 126 -7.05 -0.14 2.38
C GLY A 126 -7.67 1.24 2.58
N GLY A 127 -6.83 2.26 2.77
CA GLY A 127 -7.26 3.65 2.83
C GLY A 127 -7.81 4.18 1.51
N LEU A 128 -7.17 3.84 0.39
CA LEU A 128 -7.60 4.22 -0.95
C LEU A 128 -9.01 3.69 -1.25
N TYR A 129 -9.31 2.44 -0.90
CA TYR A 129 -10.64 1.84 -1.11
C TYR A 129 -11.73 2.50 -0.26
N ILE A 130 -11.42 2.82 0.99
CA ILE A 130 -12.40 3.47 1.88
C ILE A 130 -12.74 4.89 1.42
N ILE A 131 -11.74 5.69 1.03
CA ILE A 131 -12.00 7.08 0.61
C ILE A 131 -12.82 7.14 -0.67
N THR A 132 -12.62 6.20 -1.60
CA THR A 132 -13.37 6.15 -2.85
C THR A 132 -14.81 5.70 -2.67
N LEU A 133 -15.10 4.91 -1.63
CA LEU A 133 -16.47 4.50 -1.30
C LEU A 133 -17.23 5.58 -0.51
N ILE A 134 -16.56 6.24 0.44
CA ILE A 134 -17.23 7.12 1.40
C ILE A 134 -17.25 8.59 0.92
N SER A 135 -16.19 9.06 0.27
CA SER A 135 -16.06 10.47 -0.09
C SER A 135 -16.72 10.80 -1.42
N ARG A 136 -17.68 11.73 -1.40
CA ARG A 136 -18.29 12.26 -2.64
C ARG A 136 -17.44 13.34 -3.32
N LYS A 137 -16.57 14.00 -2.55
CA LYS A 137 -15.77 15.17 -2.98
C LYS A 137 -14.36 14.79 -3.42
N LYS A 138 -13.75 13.81 -2.75
CA LYS A 138 -12.38 13.39 -3.02
C LYS A 138 -12.40 12.29 -4.08
N VAL A 139 -11.75 12.56 -5.21
CA VAL A 139 -11.71 11.65 -6.37
C VAL A 139 -10.28 11.19 -6.56
N ALA A 140 -10.10 9.87 -6.60
CA ALA A 140 -8.80 9.24 -6.79
C ALA A 140 -8.38 9.25 -8.27
N ASN A 141 -7.07 9.32 -8.52
CA ASN A 141 -6.50 9.26 -9.86
C ASN A 141 -6.72 7.85 -10.47
N PRO A 142 -7.24 7.73 -11.71
CA PRO A 142 -7.44 6.43 -12.37
C PRO A 142 -6.21 5.53 -12.41
N LEU A 143 -5.01 6.09 -12.54
CA LEU A 143 -3.77 5.32 -12.52
C LEU A 143 -3.58 4.59 -11.18
N SER A 144 -3.82 5.28 -10.06
CA SER A 144 -3.71 4.68 -8.72
C SER A 144 -4.72 3.57 -8.51
N LEU A 145 -5.94 3.74 -9.04
CA LEU A 145 -7.01 2.75 -8.96
C LEU A 145 -6.69 1.51 -9.80
N LEU A 146 -6.25 1.72 -11.03
CA LEU A 146 -5.81 0.64 -11.91
C LEU A 146 -4.64 -0.13 -11.31
N LEU A 147 -3.63 0.58 -10.78
CA LEU A 147 -2.49 -0.04 -10.13
C LEU A 147 -2.91 -0.83 -8.88
N SER A 148 -3.85 -0.32 -8.09
CA SER A 148 -4.38 -1.03 -6.91
C SER A 148 -5.01 -2.38 -7.28
N LEU A 149 -5.75 -2.43 -8.40
CA LEU A 149 -6.35 -3.67 -8.91
C LEU A 149 -5.27 -4.65 -9.35
N TYR A 150 -4.23 -4.18 -10.05
CA TYR A 150 -3.12 -5.01 -10.47
C TYR A 150 -2.31 -5.58 -9.31
N ILE A 151 -2.07 -4.77 -8.27
CA ILE A 151 -1.42 -5.25 -7.04
C ILE A 151 -2.25 -6.36 -6.41
N VAL A 152 -3.55 -6.14 -6.16
CA VAL A 152 -4.40 -7.13 -5.50
C VAL A 152 -4.54 -8.42 -6.32
N VAL A 153 -4.70 -8.32 -7.65
CA VAL A 153 -4.74 -9.49 -8.54
C VAL A 153 -3.42 -10.26 -8.53
N GLY A 154 -2.29 -9.53 -8.48
CA GLY A 154 -0.95 -10.12 -8.37
C GLY A 154 -0.74 -10.87 -7.05
N LEU A 155 -1.13 -10.24 -5.94
CA LEU A 155 -1.04 -10.85 -4.60
C LEU A 155 -1.91 -12.11 -4.51
N VAL A 156 -3.16 -12.05 -4.98
CA VAL A 156 -4.05 -13.23 -5.02
C VAL A 156 -3.48 -14.33 -5.94
N SER A 157 -2.80 -13.96 -7.03
CA SER A 157 -2.07 -14.93 -7.87
C SER A 157 -1.05 -15.71 -7.08
N PHE A 158 -0.21 -14.96 -6.36
CA PHE A 158 0.94 -15.49 -5.65
C PHE A 158 0.46 -16.38 -4.50
N ALA A 159 -0.48 -15.89 -3.69
CA ALA A 159 -1.07 -16.63 -2.57
C ALA A 159 -1.79 -17.91 -3.01
N SER A 160 -2.45 -17.91 -4.18
CA SER A 160 -3.17 -19.09 -4.68
C SER A 160 -2.31 -20.06 -5.49
N GLY A 161 -1.10 -19.67 -5.91
CA GLY A 161 -0.24 -20.44 -6.81
C GLY A 161 -0.81 -20.60 -8.24
N ARG A 162 -1.80 -19.79 -8.64
CA ARG A 162 -2.56 -19.94 -9.90
C ARG A 162 -2.28 -18.83 -10.89
N ILE A 163 -1.08 -18.84 -11.47
CA ILE A 163 -0.61 -17.78 -12.38
C ILE A 163 -1.52 -17.53 -13.59
N TYR A 164 -2.12 -18.58 -14.17
CA TYR A 164 -3.01 -18.47 -15.34
C TYR A 164 -4.31 -17.70 -15.06
N VAL A 165 -4.85 -17.84 -13.84
CA VAL A 165 -6.05 -17.10 -13.41
C VAL A 165 -5.74 -15.60 -13.40
N SER A 166 -4.55 -15.23 -12.95
CA SER A 166 -4.16 -13.83 -12.87
C SER A 166 -3.85 -13.22 -14.21
N ILE A 167 -3.27 -13.95 -15.17
CA ILE A 167 -3.13 -13.44 -16.56
C ILE A 167 -4.51 -13.04 -17.12
N GLY A 168 -5.53 -13.90 -16.95
CA GLY A 168 -6.90 -13.58 -17.36
C GLY A 168 -7.47 -12.35 -16.65
N LEU A 169 -7.27 -12.25 -15.33
CA LEU A 169 -7.71 -11.10 -14.54
C LEU A 169 -6.96 -9.80 -14.92
N PHE A 170 -5.66 -9.86 -15.22
CA PHE A 170 -4.85 -8.73 -15.69
C PHE A 170 -5.39 -8.16 -17.00
N ILE A 171 -5.68 -9.04 -17.97
CA ILE A 171 -6.28 -8.66 -19.26
C ILE A 171 -7.67 -8.06 -19.03
N MET A 172 -8.50 -8.72 -18.22
CA MET A 172 -9.86 -8.26 -17.91
C MET A 172 -9.85 -6.86 -17.28
N VAL A 173 -8.99 -6.62 -16.27
CA VAL A 173 -8.84 -5.30 -15.63
C VAL A 173 -8.43 -4.24 -16.65
N GLY A 174 -7.50 -4.54 -17.56
CA GLY A 174 -7.08 -3.61 -18.61
C GLY A 174 -8.21 -3.25 -19.58
N VAL A 175 -8.92 -4.26 -20.10
CA VAL A 175 -10.05 -4.07 -21.03
C VAL A 175 -11.18 -3.29 -20.37
N LEU A 176 -11.59 -3.68 -19.16
CA LEU A 176 -12.67 -3.01 -18.43
C LEU A 176 -12.31 -1.56 -18.14
N THR A 177 -11.08 -1.29 -17.73
CA THR A 177 -10.62 0.09 -17.49
C THR A 177 -10.68 0.92 -18.78
N GLY A 178 -10.22 0.38 -19.91
CA GLY A 178 -10.33 1.05 -21.21
C GLY A 178 -11.77 1.37 -21.62
N ILE A 179 -12.73 0.49 -21.30
CA ILE A 179 -14.16 0.73 -21.53
C ILE A 179 -14.70 1.80 -20.56
N ILE A 180 -14.35 1.72 -19.28
CA ILE A 180 -14.80 2.65 -18.24
C ILE A 180 -14.33 4.06 -18.54
N MET A 181 -13.09 4.23 -19.01
CA MET A 181 -12.51 5.54 -19.35
C MET A 181 -13.28 6.31 -20.43
N LYS A 182 -14.17 5.65 -21.19
CA LYS A 182 -15.07 6.31 -22.16
C LYS A 182 -16.37 6.85 -21.55
N ARG A 183 -16.67 6.52 -20.29
CA ARG A 183 -17.91 6.92 -19.62
C ARG A 183 -17.80 8.32 -19.00
N LYS A 184 -18.96 8.89 -18.66
CA LYS A 184 -19.04 10.12 -17.86
C LYS A 184 -18.61 9.81 -16.41
N ASN A 185 -17.62 10.54 -15.89
CA ASN A 185 -17.01 10.35 -14.56
C ASN A 185 -16.38 8.96 -14.34
N PRO A 186 -15.39 8.57 -15.19
CA PRO A 186 -14.79 7.24 -15.12
C PRO A 186 -14.10 6.96 -13.78
N GLU A 187 -13.58 8.00 -13.12
CA GLU A 187 -12.84 7.88 -11.85
C GLU A 187 -13.72 7.35 -10.73
N LYS A 188 -14.99 7.78 -10.68
CA LYS A 188 -15.94 7.32 -9.65
C LYS A 188 -16.31 5.86 -9.85
N LEU A 189 -16.63 5.47 -11.07
CA LEU A 189 -16.96 4.08 -11.38
C LEU A 189 -15.76 3.16 -11.15
N LEU A 190 -14.57 3.57 -11.62
CA LEU A 190 -13.34 2.82 -11.40
C LEU A 190 -13.01 2.74 -9.91
N GLY A 191 -13.24 3.81 -9.14
CA GLY A 191 -13.04 3.82 -7.69
C GLY A 191 -13.92 2.79 -6.98
N THR A 192 -15.22 2.76 -7.30
CA THR A 192 -16.15 1.78 -6.73
C THR A 192 -15.74 0.35 -7.09
N LEU A 193 -15.43 0.08 -8.36
CA LEU A 193 -15.04 -1.26 -8.81
C LEU A 193 -13.69 -1.70 -8.22
N SER A 194 -12.73 -0.78 -8.12
CA SER A 194 -11.44 -1.04 -7.47
C SER A 194 -11.61 -1.36 -5.99
N SER A 195 -12.52 -0.67 -5.31
CA SER A 195 -12.83 -0.94 -3.90
C SER A 195 -13.49 -2.32 -3.71
N ILE A 196 -14.49 -2.64 -4.54
CA ILE A 196 -15.16 -3.94 -4.49
C ILE A 196 -14.16 -5.08 -4.78
N GLY A 197 -13.41 -4.97 -5.88
CA GLY A 197 -12.38 -5.95 -6.24
C GLY A 197 -11.29 -6.05 -5.16
N GLY A 198 -10.90 -4.91 -4.58
CA GLY A 198 -9.97 -4.82 -3.46
C GLY A 198 -10.45 -5.63 -2.25
N PHE A 199 -11.69 -5.43 -1.80
CA PHE A 199 -12.24 -6.16 -0.65
C PHE A 199 -12.48 -7.65 -0.92
N ILE A 200 -12.85 -8.03 -2.14
CA ILE A 200 -12.86 -9.45 -2.55
C ILE A 200 -11.44 -10.02 -2.44
N GLY A 201 -10.44 -9.26 -2.87
CA GLY A 201 -9.03 -9.58 -2.71
C GLY A 201 -8.63 -9.76 -1.25
N VAL A 202 -9.04 -8.85 -0.36
CA VAL A 202 -8.79 -8.96 1.10
C VAL A 202 -9.31 -10.28 1.64
N ILE A 203 -10.58 -10.61 1.37
CA ILE A 203 -11.18 -11.85 1.85
C ILE A 203 -10.40 -13.06 1.31
N THR A 204 -10.05 -13.03 0.03
CA THR A 204 -9.30 -14.11 -0.61
C THR A 204 -7.91 -14.28 0.01
N LEU A 205 -7.15 -13.19 0.19
CA LEU A 205 -5.81 -13.20 0.79
C LEU A 205 -5.85 -13.72 2.23
N LEU A 206 -6.84 -13.30 3.02
CA LEU A 206 -7.02 -13.81 4.39
C LEU A 206 -7.32 -15.31 4.43
N VAL A 207 -8.09 -15.85 3.48
CA VAL A 207 -8.33 -17.30 3.37
C VAL A 207 -7.03 -18.07 3.07
N PHE A 208 -6.12 -17.46 2.31
CA PHE A 208 -4.80 -18.02 2.04
C PHE A 208 -3.76 -17.71 3.13
N HIS A 209 -4.15 -17.06 4.23
CA HIS A 209 -3.25 -16.60 5.29
C HIS A 209 -2.13 -15.68 4.77
N ASP A 210 -2.41 -14.86 3.76
CA ASP A 210 -1.45 -13.90 3.23
C ASP A 210 -1.48 -12.58 4.04
N ILE A 211 -0.30 -12.12 4.45
CA ILE A 211 -0.13 -10.94 5.31
C ILE A 211 -0.66 -9.63 4.71
N HIS A 212 -0.70 -9.53 3.38
CA HIS A 212 -1.19 -8.34 2.69
C HIS A 212 -2.69 -8.18 2.89
N GLY A 213 -3.45 -9.29 2.99
CA GLY A 213 -4.88 -9.25 3.32
C GLY A 213 -5.14 -8.58 4.67
N ALA A 214 -4.37 -8.94 5.70
CA ALA A 214 -4.44 -8.32 7.02
C ALA A 214 -4.04 -6.84 6.97
N ALA A 215 -3.01 -6.49 6.20
CA ALA A 215 -2.56 -5.11 6.08
C ALA A 215 -3.59 -4.20 5.40
N ILE A 216 -4.23 -4.65 4.31
CA ILE A 216 -5.30 -3.90 3.64
C ILE A 216 -6.47 -3.71 4.61
N LEU A 217 -6.88 -4.76 5.33
CA LEU A 217 -7.96 -4.66 6.33
C LEU A 217 -7.62 -3.64 7.43
N GLY A 218 -6.39 -3.69 7.95
CA GLY A 218 -5.90 -2.74 8.96
C GLY A 218 -5.90 -1.30 8.47
N GLY A 219 -5.45 -1.05 7.24
CA GLY A 219 -5.53 0.25 6.58
C GLY A 219 -6.97 0.73 6.38
N SER A 220 -7.88 -0.16 5.96
CA SER A 220 -9.30 0.17 5.81
C SER A 220 -9.97 0.54 7.14
N LEU A 221 -9.71 -0.22 8.22
CA LEU A 221 -10.24 0.11 9.55
C LEU A 221 -9.71 1.46 10.04
N THR A 222 -8.41 1.70 9.84
CA THR A 222 -7.77 2.98 10.17
C THR A 222 -8.42 4.14 9.41
N ALA A 223 -8.69 3.98 8.12
CA ALA A 223 -9.38 4.98 7.32
C ALA A 223 -10.79 5.28 7.84
N VAL A 224 -11.57 4.26 8.19
CA VAL A 224 -12.92 4.45 8.77
C VAL A 224 -12.84 5.23 10.07
N ILE A 225 -11.88 4.92 10.95
CA ILE A 225 -11.66 5.65 12.20
C ILE A 225 -11.31 7.12 11.90
N LEU A 226 -10.34 7.38 11.02
CA LEU A 226 -9.95 8.75 10.65
C LEU A 226 -11.13 9.56 10.11
N PHE A 227 -11.97 8.97 9.27
CA PHE A 227 -13.19 9.61 8.77
C PHE A 227 -14.21 9.88 9.87
N SER A 228 -14.34 8.99 10.86
CA SER A 228 -15.25 9.19 11.99
C SER A 228 -14.82 10.36 12.88
N LEU A 229 -13.51 10.57 13.04
CA LEU A 229 -12.93 11.67 13.82
C LEU A 229 -13.05 13.02 13.11
N GLN A 230 -12.97 13.05 11.77
CA GLN A 230 -13.07 14.27 10.96
C GLN A 230 -14.50 14.84 10.82
N ARG A 231 -15.54 14.18 11.36
CA ARG A 231 -16.95 14.63 11.26
C ARG A 231 -17.27 15.93 12.01
N TRP A 232 -16.27 16.64 12.56
CA TRP A 232 -16.45 17.85 13.38
C TRP A 232 -15.64 19.08 12.91
N SER A 233 -15.05 19.04 11.71
CA SER A 233 -14.35 20.19 11.09
C SER A 233 -15.02 20.64 9.80
#